data_AF-A0A7X6V1A7-F1
#
_entry.id   AF-A0A7X6V1A7-F1
#
_cell.length_a   1.000
_cell.length_b   1.000
_cell.length_c   1.000
_cell.angle_alpha   90.00
_cell.angle_beta   90.00
_cell.angle_gamma   90.00
#
_symmetry.space_group_name_H-M   'P 1'
#
loop_
_entity.id
_entity.type
_entity.pdbx_description
1 polymer ?
#
loop_
_entity_poly.entity_id
_entity_poly.type
_entity_poly.pdbx_seq_one_letter_code
_entity_poly.pdbx_strand_id
1 'polypeptide(L)' 'MGARGGVSRVALPAAGSVMTFGALDGGTAPGQMGCRSLARELARWGVRELR' A
#
# COMPACT_ATOMS: atom_id res chain seq x y z
N MET A 1 -10.33 -7.75 -1.92
CA MET A 1 -10.17 -6.99 -0.65
C MET A 1 -10.05 -7.97 0.52
N GLY A 2 -9.44 -7.56 1.64
CA GLY A 2 -9.01 -8.46 2.73
C GLY A 2 -7.51 -8.78 2.70
N ALA A 3 -7.00 -9.55 3.68
CA ALA A 3 -5.56 -9.81 3.86
C ALA A 3 -4.87 -10.37 2.61
N ARG A 4 -5.56 -11.25 1.85
CA ARG A 4 -5.06 -11.82 0.58
C ARG A 4 -4.90 -10.77 -0.53
N GLY A 5 -5.60 -9.63 -0.45
CA GLY A 5 -5.50 -8.53 -1.40
C GLY A 5 -4.47 -7.46 -1.01
N GLY A 6 -3.67 -7.67 0.04
CA GLY A 6 -2.66 -6.69 0.45
C GLY A 6 -1.60 -6.42 -0.61
N VAL A 7 -1.23 -7.45 -1.40
CA VAL A 7 -0.24 -7.35 -2.48
C VAL A 7 -0.69 -6.37 -3.57
N SER A 8 -1.98 -6.33 -3.89
CA SER A 8 -2.48 -5.43 -4.94
C SER A 8 -2.32 -3.96 -4.55
N ARG A 9 -2.28 -3.61 -3.24
CA ARG A 9 -2.06 -2.23 -2.78
C ARG A 9 -0.63 -1.72 -2.98
N VAL A 10 0.33 -2.63 -3.16
CA VAL A 10 1.76 -2.30 -3.34
C VAL A 10 2.25 -2.61 -4.76
N ALA A 11 1.68 -3.60 -5.42
CA ALA A 11 2.04 -3.98 -6.79
C ALA A 11 1.25 -3.20 -7.87
N LEU A 12 -0.04 -2.89 -7.66
CA LEU A 12 -0.83 -2.18 -8.68
C LEU A 12 -0.39 -0.73 -8.96
N PRO A 13 0.22 0.02 -8.02
CA PRO A 13 0.84 1.29 -8.34
C PRO A 13 1.88 1.19 -9.47
N ALA A 14 2.62 0.08 -9.55
CA ALA A 14 3.54 -0.20 -10.67
C ALA A 14 2.82 -0.63 -11.96
N ALA A 15 1.54 -1.03 -11.87
CA ALA A 15 0.72 -1.52 -12.98
C ALA A 15 -0.32 -0.49 -13.46
N GLY A 16 -0.12 0.81 -13.15
CA GLY A 16 -0.96 1.91 -13.63
C GLY A 16 -1.99 2.45 -12.65
N SER A 17 -2.00 1.98 -11.39
CA SER A 17 -2.84 2.58 -10.35
C SER A 17 -2.23 3.90 -9.86
N VAL A 18 -2.98 4.99 -10.03
CA VAL A 18 -2.46 6.35 -9.75
C VAL A 18 -2.49 6.70 -8.26
N MET A 19 -3.25 5.96 -7.44
CA MET A 19 -3.42 6.21 -6.01
C MET A 19 -3.58 4.90 -5.22
N THR A 20 -3.03 4.86 -4.01
CA THR A 20 -3.21 3.74 -3.07
C THR A 20 -3.54 4.27 -1.67
N PHE A 21 -4.29 3.49 -0.88
CA PHE A 21 -4.84 3.91 0.41
C PHE A 21 -4.28 3.08 1.57
N GLY A 22 -3.72 3.79 2.55
CA GLY A 22 -3.30 3.24 3.84
C GLY A 22 -4.15 3.77 4.99
N ALA A 23 -3.91 3.24 6.20
CA ALA A 23 -4.55 3.67 7.44
C ALA A 23 -3.58 4.46 8.33
N LEU A 24 -4.04 5.54 8.97
CA LEU A 24 -3.27 6.23 10.01
C LEU A 24 -3.43 5.53 11.37
N ASP A 25 -4.68 5.20 11.70
CA ASP A 25 -5.07 4.60 12.97
C ASP A 25 -5.77 3.24 12.72
N GLY A 26 -7.07 3.15 13.02
CA GLY A 26 -7.93 2.04 12.64
C GLY A 26 -8.20 2.02 11.14
N GLY A 27 -7.91 0.89 10.49
CA GLY A 27 -8.22 0.70 9.08
C GLY A 27 -9.72 0.82 8.82
N THR A 28 -10.09 1.65 7.85
CA THR A 28 -11.47 1.81 7.36
C THR A 28 -11.90 0.66 6.44
N ALA A 29 -10.98 -0.23 6.05
CA ALA A 29 -11.25 -1.39 5.22
C ALA A 29 -10.40 -2.63 5.62
N PRO A 30 -10.95 -3.86 5.49
CA PRO A 30 -10.22 -5.10 5.78
C PRO A 30 -8.93 -5.23 4.95
N GLY A 31 -7.80 -5.45 5.63
CA GLY A 31 -6.48 -5.60 5.00
C GLY A 31 -5.83 -4.28 4.56
N GLN A 32 -6.29 -3.13 5.07
CA GLN A 32 -5.53 -1.88 4.94
C GLN A 32 -4.26 -1.92 5.78
N MET A 33 -3.15 -1.54 5.14
CA MET A 33 -1.87 -1.43 5.79
C MET A 33 -1.73 -0.03 6.41
N GLY A 34 -1.02 0.08 7.53
CA GLY A 34 -0.68 1.39 8.08
C GLY A 34 0.15 2.21 7.09
N CYS A 35 -0.08 3.53 7.00
CA CYS A 35 0.58 4.41 6.02
C CYS A 35 2.11 4.31 6.07
N ARG A 36 2.69 4.19 7.27
CA ARG A 36 4.15 4.00 7.44
C ARG A 36 4.66 2.66 6.91
N SER A 37 3.86 1.60 7.02
CA SER A 37 4.21 0.28 6.48
C SER A 37 4.01 0.25 4.97
N LEU A 38 2.90 0.83 4.48
CA LEU A 38 2.62 0.99 3.06
C LEU A 38 3.73 1.77 2.34
N ALA A 39 4.17 2.89 2.91
CA ALA A 39 5.28 3.67 2.36
C ALA A 39 6.57 2.86 2.22
N ARG A 40 6.90 2.04 3.23
CA ARG A 40 8.06 1.15 3.18
C ARG A 40 7.92 0.09 2.11
N GLU A 41 6.75 -0.54 1.99
CA GLU A 41 6.52 -1.54 0.94
C GLU A 41 6.56 -0.93 -0.46
N LEU A 42 5.94 0.24 -0.68
CA LEU A 42 6.02 0.92 -1.97
C LEU A 42 7.47 1.23 -2.37
N ALA A 43 8.32 1.58 -1.40
CA ALA A 43 9.73 1.78 -1.67
C ALA A 43 10.48 0.48 -1.97
N ARG A 44 10.20 -0.61 -1.23
CA ARG A 44 10.77 -1.94 -1.50
C ARG A 44 10.41 -2.44 -2.90
N TRP A 45 9.22 -2.08 -3.39
CA TRP A 45 8.74 -2.43 -4.73
C TRP A 45 9.17 -1.44 -5.82
N GLY A 46 9.98 -0.43 -5.48
CA GLY A 46 10.49 0.56 -6.46
C GLY A 46 9.45 1.55 -6.96
N VAL A 47 8.27 1.60 -6.36
CA VAL A 47 7.19 2.56 -6.72
C VAL A 47 7.49 3.95 -6.14
N ARG A 48 8.22 4.02 -5.03
CA ARG A 48 8.57 5.25 -4.32
C ARG A 48 10.05 5.28 -3.96
N GLU A 49 10.68 6.44 -4.04
CA GLU A 49 12.01 6.66 -3.46
C GLU A 49 11.94 6.91 -1.94
N LEU A 50 12.87 6.30 -1.20
CA LEU A 50 13.14 6.64 0.20
C LEU A 50 14.06 7.86 0.21
N ARG A 51 13.46 9.03 0.38
CA ARG A 51 14.16 10.24 0.82
C ARG A 51 14.29 10.25 2.33
#